data_AF-A0A1G1I184-F1
#
_entry.id   AF-A0A1G1I184-F1
#
_cell.length_a   1.000
_cell.length_b   1.000
_cell.length_c   1.000
_cell.angle_alpha   90.00
_cell.angle_beta   90.00
_cell.angle_gamma   90.00
#
_symmetry.space_group_name_H-M   'P 1'
#
loop_
_entity.id
_entity.type
_entity.pdbx_description
1 polymer ?
#
loop_
_entity_poly.entity_id
_entity_poly.type
_entity_poly.pdbx_seq_one_letter_code
_entity_poly.pdbx_strand_id
1 'polypeptide(L)'
;MLFDKDNQWRFTTIAKRRLETGNLEGDDALISAAMDLHPELDAMWDLGELSATPQEVNGTVVNPFIHTALHVLIEKQLLDKSPPEAVETLNVLTGRGADRHEAVHAIAAVYAELYFTSFRRGQSFEETSYIELLRQLVVSPE
;
A
#
# COMPACT_ATOMS: atom_id res chain seq x y z
N MET A 1 -13.83 -0.59 6.71
CA MET A 1 -12.44 -1.04 6.99
C MET A 1 -11.49 -0.52 5.91
N LEU A 2 -10.15 -0.61 6.05
CA LEU A 2 -9.21 -0.15 5.01
C LEU A 2 -9.53 -0.75 3.62
N PHE A 3 -9.93 -2.03 3.61
CA PHE A 3 -10.29 -2.81 2.42
C PHE A 3 -11.81 -2.93 2.20
N ASP A 4 -12.58 -1.93 2.62
CA ASP A 4 -14.03 -1.95 2.42
C ASP A 4 -14.43 -1.81 0.95
N LYS A 5 -15.56 -2.42 0.57
CA LYS A 5 -16.16 -2.24 -0.76
C LYS A 5 -16.57 -0.79 -0.99
N ASP A 6 -16.99 -0.08 0.06
CA ASP A 6 -17.35 1.33 -0.02
C ASP A 6 -16.15 2.22 -0.40
N ASN A 7 -14.91 1.77 -0.14
CA ASN A 7 -13.71 2.48 -0.62
C ASN A 7 -13.39 2.18 -2.08
N GLN A 8 -13.91 1.11 -2.67
CA GLN A 8 -13.56 0.71 -4.03
C GLN A 8 -14.02 1.73 -5.08
N TRP A 9 -15.25 2.25 -4.96
CA TRP A 9 -15.77 3.23 -5.91
C TRP A 9 -14.90 4.50 -5.92
N ARG A 10 -14.34 4.86 -4.76
CA ARG A 10 -13.46 6.01 -4.61
C ARG A 10 -12.19 5.84 -5.45
N PHE A 11 -11.55 4.67 -5.42
CA PHE A 11 -10.32 4.40 -6.17
C PHE A 11 -10.56 4.45 -7.68
N THR A 12 -11.61 3.80 -8.18
CA THR A 12 -11.95 3.83 -9.61
C THR A 12 -12.33 5.25 -10.09
N THR A 13 -12.94 6.06 -9.22
CA THR A 13 -13.23 7.47 -9.52
C THR A 13 -11.96 8.32 -9.57
N ILE A 14 -11.04 8.12 -8.62
CA ILE A 14 -9.76 8.82 -8.59
C ILE A 14 -8.92 8.48 -9.80
N ALA A 15 -8.88 7.20 -10.22
CA ALA A 15 -8.16 6.78 -11.42
C ALA A 15 -8.62 7.58 -12.67
N LYS A 16 -9.92 7.82 -12.82
CA LYS A 16 -10.47 8.66 -13.90
C LYS A 16 -10.11 10.13 -13.73
N ARG A 17 -10.39 10.71 -12.55
CA ARG A 17 -10.18 12.14 -12.27
C ARG A 17 -8.71 12.55 -12.38
N ARG A 18 -7.79 11.66 -12.01
CA ARG A 18 -6.33 11.81 -12.13
C ARG A 18 -5.93 12.15 -13.56
N LEU A 19 -6.51 11.49 -14.54
CA LEU A 19 -6.23 11.71 -15.97
C LEU A 19 -6.90 12.99 -16.51
N GLU A 20 -8.02 13.41 -15.92
CA GLU A 20 -8.83 14.54 -16.41
C GLU A 20 -8.45 15.90 -15.83
N THR A 21 -8.13 15.97 -14.53
CA THR A 21 -8.13 17.26 -13.81
C THR A 21 -6.91 17.56 -12.94
N GLY A 22 -5.95 16.63 -12.76
CA GLY A 22 -4.65 16.87 -12.12
C GLY A 22 -4.64 17.41 -10.66
N ASN A 23 -5.78 17.84 -10.12
CA ASN A 23 -5.89 18.51 -8.83
C ASN A 23 -6.73 17.65 -7.88
N LEU A 24 -6.04 16.78 -7.15
CA LEU A 24 -6.58 15.93 -6.09
C LEU A 24 -5.95 16.35 -4.76
N GLU A 25 -6.72 16.28 -3.67
CA GLU A 25 -6.29 16.76 -2.35
C GLU A 25 -6.48 15.68 -1.28
N GLY A 26 -5.73 15.81 -0.17
CA GLY A 26 -5.80 14.90 0.96
C GLY A 26 -5.56 13.44 0.56
N ASP A 27 -6.40 12.54 1.06
CA ASP A 27 -6.35 11.10 0.77
C ASP A 27 -6.49 10.78 -0.73
N ASP A 28 -7.21 11.59 -1.52
CA ASP A 28 -7.33 11.36 -2.97
C ASP A 28 -6.00 11.59 -3.70
N ALA A 29 -5.21 12.57 -3.22
CA ALA A 29 -3.87 12.84 -3.75
C ALA A 29 -2.91 11.67 -3.47
N LEU A 30 -3.02 11.05 -2.30
CA LEU A 30 -2.22 9.86 -1.96
C LEU A 30 -2.58 8.67 -2.83
N ILE A 31 -3.88 8.44 -3.08
CA ILE A 31 -4.33 7.38 -4.00
C ILE A 31 -3.80 7.64 -5.41
N SER A 32 -3.90 8.88 -5.90
CA SER A 32 -3.36 9.26 -7.21
C SER A 32 -1.86 8.99 -7.31
N ALA A 33 -1.08 9.46 -6.33
CA ALA A 33 0.36 9.27 -6.30
C ALA A 33 0.75 7.78 -6.25
N ALA A 34 0.01 6.97 -5.48
CA ALA A 34 0.22 5.52 -5.45
C ALA A 34 -0.08 4.86 -6.81
N MET A 35 -1.11 5.33 -7.53
CA MET A 35 -1.41 4.83 -8.88
C MET A 35 -0.36 5.27 -9.91
N ASP A 36 0.16 6.49 -9.81
CA ASP A 36 1.21 6.99 -10.73
C ASP A 36 2.53 6.20 -10.61
N LEU A 37 2.77 5.55 -9.47
CA LEU A 37 3.88 4.62 -9.26
C LEU A 37 3.65 3.23 -9.89
N HIS A 38 2.42 2.93 -10.34
CA HIS A 38 2.01 1.62 -10.85
C HIS A 38 1.22 1.73 -12.18
N PRO A 39 1.84 2.27 -13.25
CA PRO A 39 1.18 2.39 -14.56
C PRO A 39 0.75 1.03 -15.15
N GLU A 40 1.37 -0.07 -14.73
CA GLU A 40 0.97 -1.43 -15.11
C GLU A 40 -0.43 -1.82 -14.63
N LEU A 41 -0.95 -1.13 -13.62
CA LEU A 41 -2.31 -1.34 -13.10
C LEU A 41 -3.35 -0.46 -13.79
N ASP A 42 -2.96 0.47 -14.67
CA ASP A 42 -3.87 1.50 -15.17
C ASP A 42 -5.08 0.93 -15.90
N ALA A 43 -4.86 -0.02 -16.79
CA ALA A 43 -5.93 -0.70 -17.51
C ALA A 43 -6.90 -1.47 -16.59
N MET A 44 -6.47 -1.81 -15.38
CA MET A 44 -7.32 -2.56 -14.44
C MET A 44 -8.36 -1.65 -13.76
N TRP A 45 -8.13 -0.34 -13.71
CA TRP A 45 -9.10 0.60 -13.13
C TRP A 45 -10.35 0.78 -13.98
N ASP A 46 -10.23 0.57 -15.30
CA ASP A 46 -11.36 0.59 -16.24
C ASP A 46 -12.33 -0.58 -16.02
N LEU A 47 -11.90 -1.63 -15.32
CA LEU A 47 -12.73 -2.77 -14.97
C LEU A 47 -13.77 -2.46 -13.87
N GLY A 48 -13.75 -1.24 -13.30
CA GLY A 48 -14.72 -0.80 -12.30
C GLY A 48 -14.70 -1.69 -11.06
N GLU A 49 -15.83 -2.33 -10.73
CA GLU A 49 -15.94 -3.20 -9.56
C GLU A 49 -15.04 -4.45 -9.62
N LEU A 50 -14.53 -4.84 -10.79
CA LEU A 50 -13.60 -5.96 -10.90
C LEU A 50 -12.17 -5.58 -10.51
N SER A 51 -11.84 -4.29 -10.36
CA SER A 51 -10.53 -3.83 -9.86
C SER A 51 -10.22 -4.25 -8.42
N ALA A 52 -11.22 -4.69 -7.65
CA ALA A 52 -11.03 -5.27 -6.31
C ALA A 52 -10.95 -6.79 -6.29
N THR A 53 -10.80 -7.43 -7.44
CA THR A 53 -10.50 -8.87 -7.53
C THR A 53 -9.09 -9.08 -8.08
N PRO A 54 -8.46 -10.24 -7.81
CA PRO A 54 -7.15 -10.55 -8.35
C PRO A 54 -7.16 -10.56 -9.90
N GLN A 55 -6.19 -9.86 -10.49
CA GLN A 55 -5.94 -9.73 -11.92
C GLN A 55 -4.54 -10.27 -12.25
N GLU A 56 -4.37 -10.77 -13.47
CA GLU A 56 -3.04 -11.12 -13.98
C GLU A 56 -2.38 -9.88 -14.60
N VAL A 57 -1.21 -9.50 -14.08
CA VAL A 57 -0.42 -8.36 -14.54
C VAL A 57 1.03 -8.82 -14.67
N ASN A 58 1.56 -8.77 -15.90
CA ASN A 58 2.95 -9.17 -16.20
C ASN A 58 3.33 -10.57 -15.67
N GLY A 59 2.40 -11.52 -15.73
CA GLY A 59 2.60 -12.89 -15.25
C GLY A 59 2.52 -13.08 -13.73
N THR A 60 2.11 -12.04 -12.99
CA THR A 60 1.86 -12.10 -11.54
C THR A 60 0.39 -11.82 -11.24
N VAL A 61 -0.18 -12.51 -10.25
CA VAL A 61 -1.54 -12.25 -9.78
C VAL A 61 -1.51 -11.16 -8.70
N VAL A 62 -2.16 -10.02 -8.97
CA VAL A 62 -2.23 -8.86 -8.08
C VAL A 62 -3.68 -8.41 -7.93
N ASN A 63 -4.08 -7.95 -6.74
CA ASN A 63 -5.35 -7.26 -6.57
C ASN A 63 -5.09 -5.74 -6.59
N PRO A 64 -5.45 -5.01 -7.67
CA PRO A 64 -5.09 -3.59 -7.83
C PRO A 64 -5.56 -2.70 -6.68
N PHE A 65 -6.79 -2.92 -6.21
CA PHE A 65 -7.35 -2.18 -5.08
C PHE A 65 -6.56 -2.43 -3.79
N ILE A 66 -6.34 -3.68 -3.43
CA ILE A 66 -5.60 -4.03 -2.19
C ILE A 66 -4.17 -3.50 -2.25
N HIS A 67 -3.51 -3.67 -3.39
CA HIS A 67 -2.15 -3.18 -3.62
C HIS A 67 -2.04 -1.68 -3.40
N THR A 68 -2.91 -0.92 -4.06
CA THR A 68 -2.92 0.55 -3.95
C THR A 68 -3.35 1.02 -2.55
N ALA A 69 -4.29 0.32 -1.91
CA ALA A 69 -4.72 0.64 -0.55
C ALA A 69 -3.60 0.42 0.49
N LEU A 70 -2.76 -0.60 0.31
CA LEU A 70 -1.58 -0.83 1.15
C LEU A 70 -0.55 0.28 0.98
N HIS A 71 -0.30 0.74 -0.25
CA HIS A 71 0.54 1.93 -0.50
C HIS A 71 0.05 3.15 0.28
N VAL A 72 -1.23 3.48 0.11
CA VAL A 72 -1.84 4.65 0.77
C VAL A 72 -1.78 4.51 2.28
N LEU A 73 -2.01 3.32 2.83
CA LEU A 73 -1.85 3.07 4.25
C LEU A 73 -0.44 3.40 4.74
N ILE A 74 0.59 2.86 4.06
CA ILE A 74 1.98 3.09 4.48
C ILE A 74 2.36 4.56 4.33
N GLU A 75 1.97 5.22 3.23
CA GLU A 75 2.20 6.65 3.07
C GLU A 75 1.54 7.48 4.19
N LYS A 76 0.33 7.10 4.64
CA LYS A 76 -0.29 7.74 5.81
C LYS A 76 0.48 7.50 7.09
N GLN A 77 0.96 6.27 7.34
CA GLN A 77 1.83 5.99 8.49
C GLN A 77 3.10 6.86 8.48
N LEU A 78 3.69 7.07 7.30
CA LEU A 78 4.88 7.90 7.12
C LEU A 78 4.59 9.38 7.33
N LEU A 79 3.46 9.89 6.85
CA LEU A 79 3.01 11.27 7.07
C LEU A 79 2.68 11.55 8.54
N ASP A 80 1.92 10.64 9.16
CA ASP A 80 1.49 10.74 10.55
C ASP A 80 2.62 10.40 11.53
N LYS A 81 3.72 9.81 11.03
CA LYS A 81 4.85 9.28 11.80
C LYS A 81 4.39 8.28 12.86
N SER A 82 3.42 7.44 12.50
CA SER A 82 2.76 6.50 13.38
C SER A 82 2.53 5.16 12.65
N PRO A 83 3.17 4.06 13.08
CA PRO A 83 4.17 4.00 14.15
C PRO A 83 5.49 4.68 13.73
N PRO A 84 6.28 5.24 14.68
CA PRO A 84 7.59 5.82 14.39
C PRO A 84 8.52 4.86 13.63
N GLU A 85 8.41 3.55 13.92
CA GLU A 85 9.19 2.49 13.31
C GLU A 85 8.97 2.38 11.78
N ALA A 86 7.84 2.83 11.24
CA ALA A 86 7.64 2.89 9.79
C ALA A 86 8.59 3.90 9.14
N VAL A 87 8.76 5.08 9.76
CA VAL A 87 9.68 6.12 9.30
C VAL A 87 11.13 5.71 9.49
N GLU A 88 11.46 5.11 10.64
CA GLU A 88 12.80 4.57 10.90
C GLU A 88 13.18 3.50 9.87
N THR A 89 12.26 2.57 9.60
CA THR A 89 12.45 1.50 8.61
C THR A 89 12.70 2.07 7.23
N LEU A 90 11.87 3.02 6.78
CA LEU A 90 12.05 3.69 5.50
C LEU A 90 13.44 4.36 5.40
N ASN A 91 13.84 5.10 6.44
CA ASN A 91 15.12 5.81 6.46
C ASN A 91 16.31 4.84 6.39
N VAL A 92 16.24 3.71 7.09
CA VAL A 92 17.33 2.71 7.05
C VAL A 92 17.39 2.01 5.69
N LEU A 93 16.24 1.59 5.12
CA LEU A 93 16.21 0.94 3.82
C LEU A 93 16.74 1.86 2.71
N THR A 94 16.28 3.11 2.69
CA THR A 94 16.76 4.11 1.72
C THR A 94 18.23 4.49 1.96
N GLY A 95 18.67 4.57 3.22
CA GLY A 95 20.08 4.74 3.58
C GLY A 95 20.99 3.59 3.15
N ARG A 96 20.42 2.39 2.92
CA ARG A 96 21.11 1.21 2.36
C ARG A 96 21.05 1.15 0.83
N GLY A 97 20.40 2.11 0.18
CA GLY A 97 20.37 2.25 -1.28
C GLY A 97 19.11 1.71 -1.97
N ALA A 98 18.10 1.24 -1.22
CA ALA A 98 16.78 1.00 -1.80
C ALA A 98 16.16 2.31 -2.24
N ASP A 99 15.43 2.32 -3.36
CA ASP A 99 14.63 3.49 -3.69
C ASP A 99 13.42 3.61 -2.73
N ARG A 100 12.79 4.79 -2.69
CA ARG A 100 11.67 5.03 -1.77
C ARG A 100 10.51 4.07 -2.02
N HIS A 101 10.21 3.78 -3.28
CA HIS A 101 9.08 2.95 -3.68
C HIS A 101 9.30 1.49 -3.25
N GLU A 102 10.50 0.96 -3.46
CA GLU A 102 10.94 -0.34 -2.94
C GLU A 102 10.86 -0.42 -1.41
N ALA A 103 11.29 0.63 -0.71
CA ALA A 103 11.22 0.66 0.75
C ALA A 103 9.77 0.70 1.26
N VAL A 104 8.88 1.44 0.59
CA VAL A 104 7.43 1.44 0.87
C VAL A 104 6.83 0.05 0.60
N HIS A 105 7.21 -0.62 -0.49
CA HIS A 105 6.79 -2.02 -0.76
C HIS A 105 7.23 -2.96 0.36
N ALA A 106 8.46 -2.84 0.84
CA ALA A 106 8.97 -3.71 1.89
C ALA A 106 8.17 -3.55 3.20
N ILE A 107 7.86 -2.30 3.58
CA ILE A 107 7.00 -2.00 4.75
C ILE A 107 5.57 -2.53 4.51
N ALA A 108 5.00 -2.29 3.32
CA ALA A 108 3.67 -2.75 2.96
C ALA A 108 3.54 -4.28 2.97
N ALA A 109 4.59 -5.01 2.55
CA ALA A 109 4.63 -6.46 2.59
C ALA A 109 4.55 -6.99 4.03
N VAL A 110 5.27 -6.37 4.97
CA VAL A 110 5.18 -6.71 6.40
C VAL A 110 3.77 -6.48 6.93
N TYR A 111 3.15 -5.34 6.61
CA TYR A 111 1.77 -5.07 7.03
C TYR A 111 0.79 -6.09 6.45
N ALA A 112 0.89 -6.39 5.15
CA ALA A 112 0.01 -7.31 4.44
C ALA A 112 0.10 -8.74 5.01
N GLU A 113 1.31 -9.26 5.22
CA GLU A 113 1.56 -10.58 5.82
C GLU A 113 0.82 -10.72 7.16
N LEU A 114 0.99 -9.73 8.04
CA LEU A 114 0.37 -9.73 9.36
C LEU A 114 -1.15 -9.56 9.27
N TYR A 115 -1.63 -8.60 8.47
CA TYR A 115 -3.06 -8.34 8.30
C TYR A 115 -3.80 -9.57 7.79
N PHE A 116 -3.33 -10.20 6.71
CA PHE A 116 -3.98 -11.38 6.13
C PHE A 116 -3.84 -12.61 7.01
N THR A 117 -2.76 -12.73 7.79
CA THR A 117 -2.62 -13.82 8.76
C THR A 117 -3.61 -13.67 9.92
N SER A 118 -3.70 -12.48 10.53
CA SER A 118 -4.69 -12.20 11.58
C SER A 118 -6.12 -12.37 11.06
N PHE A 119 -6.43 -11.81 9.88
CA PHE A 119 -7.75 -11.90 9.26
C PHE A 119 -8.18 -13.36 9.03
N ARG A 120 -7.31 -14.20 8.44
CA ARG A 120 -7.59 -15.63 8.22
C ARG A 120 -7.82 -16.41 9.52
N ARG A 121 -7.23 -15.97 10.63
CA ARG A 121 -7.36 -16.60 11.95
C ARG A 121 -8.53 -16.03 12.77
N GLY A 122 -9.26 -15.04 12.25
CA GLY A 122 -10.29 -14.32 13.01
C GLY A 122 -9.71 -13.56 14.21
N GLN A 123 -8.44 -13.17 14.13
CA GLN A 123 -7.73 -12.42 15.16
C GLN A 123 -7.66 -10.95 14.78
N SER A 124 -7.45 -10.10 15.79
CA SER A 124 -7.15 -8.69 15.58
C SER A 124 -5.76 -8.49 14.97
N PHE A 125 -5.56 -7.35 14.32
CA PHE A 125 -4.23 -6.92 13.91
C PHE A 125 -3.45 -6.49 15.17
N GLU A 126 -2.30 -7.10 15.41
CA GLU A 126 -1.46 -6.83 16.59
C GLU A 126 -0.35 -5.84 16.23
N GLU A 127 -0.53 -4.58 16.62
CA GLU A 127 0.41 -3.50 16.30
C GLU A 127 1.82 -3.76 16.85
N THR A 128 1.93 -4.38 18.03
CA THR A 128 3.23 -4.77 18.59
C THR A 128 4.00 -5.72 17.67
N SER A 129 3.31 -6.71 17.09
CA SER A 129 3.93 -7.63 16.12
C SER A 129 4.32 -6.92 14.82
N TYR A 130 3.54 -5.94 14.38
CA TYR A 130 3.90 -5.11 13.22
C TYR A 130 5.22 -4.37 13.47
N ILE A 131 5.32 -3.70 14.62
CA ILE A 131 6.53 -2.97 15.05
C ILE A 131 7.75 -3.89 15.15
N GLU A 132 7.59 -5.09 15.72
CA GLU A 132 8.67 -6.07 15.80
C GLU A 132 9.18 -6.51 14.43
N LEU A 133 8.27 -6.77 13.48
CA LEU A 133 8.63 -7.18 12.13
C LEU A 133 9.29 -6.03 11.33
N LEU A 134 8.84 -4.78 11.52
CA LEU A 134 9.51 -3.61 10.93
C LEU A 134 10.96 -3.48 11.42
N ARG A 135 11.19 -3.66 12.73
CA ARG A 135 12.53 -3.65 13.30
C ARG A 135 13.40 -4.75 12.70
N GLN A 136 12.85 -5.96 12.55
CA GLN A 136 13.57 -7.10 11.95
C GLN A 136 13.95 -6.85 10.49
N LEU A 137 13.09 -6.16 9.72
CA LEU A 137 13.34 -5.83 8.31
C LEU A 137 14.64 -5.04 8.10
N VAL A 138 15.08 -4.30 9.12
CA VAL A 138 16.27 -3.46 9.07
C VAL A 138 17.43 -3.95 9.92
N VAL A 139 17.34 -5.14 10.52
CA VAL A 139 18.51 -5.79 11.11
C VAL A 139 19.35 -6.37 9.97
N SER A 140 20.62 -6.00 9.88
CA SER A 140 21.55 -6.64 8.93
C SER A 140 21.77 -8.10 9.36
N PRO A 141 21.79 -9.09 8.45
CA PRO A 141 22.33 -10.39 8.78
C PRO A 141 23.82 -10.21 9.13
N GLU A 142 24.23 -10.74 10.29
CA GLU A 142 25.65 -10.88 10.66
C GLU A 142 26.41 -11.76 9.66
#